data_AF-A0A529IDM4-F1
#
_entry.id   AF-A0A529IDM4-F1
#
_cell.length_a   1.000
_cell.length_b   1.000
_cell.length_c   1.000
_cell.angle_alpha   90.00
_cell.angle_beta   90.00
_cell.angle_gamma   90.00
#
_symmetry.space_group_name_H-M   'P 1'
#
loop_
_entity.id
_entity.type
_entity.pdbx_description
1 polymer ?
#
loop_
_entity_poly.entity_id
_entity_poly.type
_entity_poly.pdbx_seq_one_letter_code
_entity_poly.pdbx_strand_id
1 'polypeptide(L)' 'PVFLAVGLIGADRALRIASLVLLFGLVLFCGDLLARDFLGSRLFPMSAPIGGTLLIAGWLAIAGSALVLRRA' A
#
# COMPACT_ATOMS: atom_id res chain seq x y z
N PRO A 1 -10.01 0.73 -3.52
CA PRO A 1 -9.37 1.15 -4.80
C PRO A 1 -9.87 2.51 -5.35
N VAL A 2 -11.19 2.73 -5.45
CA VAL A 2 -11.76 3.99 -5.98
C VAL A 2 -11.35 5.21 -5.16
N PHE A 3 -11.36 5.14 -3.82
CA PHE A 3 -10.94 6.28 -2.98
C PHE A 3 -9.45 6.64 -3.11
N LEU A 4 -8.56 5.66 -3.39
CA LEU A 4 -7.14 5.90 -3.69
C LEU A 4 -6.99 6.56 -5.06
N ALA A 5 -7.72 6.09 -6.08
CA ALA A 5 -7.70 6.66 -7.42
C ALA A 5 -8.23 8.10 -7.44
N VAL A 6 -9.28 8.39 -6.67
CA VAL A 6 -9.85 9.75 -6.55
C VAL A 6 -8.90 10.67 -5.77
N GLY A 7 -8.25 10.17 -4.71
CA GLY A 7 -7.20 10.93 -4.00
C GLY A 7 -5.99 11.26 -4.88
N LEU A 8 -5.59 10.38 -5.79
CA LEU A 8 -4.46 10.58 -6.70
C LEU A 8 -4.63 11.72 -7.73
N ILE A 9 -5.87 12.12 -8.02
CA ILE A 9 -6.20 13.15 -9.02
C ILE A 9 -6.09 14.57 -8.44
N GLY A 10 -6.23 14.74 -7.12
CA GLY A 10 -6.21 16.04 -6.45
C GLY A 10 -5.18 16.22 -5.35
N ALA A 11 -4.30 15.25 -5.11
CA ALA A 11 -3.44 15.26 -3.92
C ALA A 11 -1.97 15.58 -4.14
N ASP A 12 -1.38 16.17 -3.11
CA ASP A 12 0.04 16.42 -2.94
C ASP A 12 0.92 15.21 -3.28
N ARG A 13 2.16 15.49 -3.70
CA ARG A 13 3.17 14.49 -4.07
C ARG A 13 3.33 13.38 -3.01
N ALA A 14 3.15 13.73 -1.73
CA ALA A 14 3.18 12.80 -0.60
C ALA A 14 2.05 11.76 -0.64
N LEU A 15 0.80 12.16 -0.91
CA LEU A 15 -0.34 11.23 -0.99
C LEU A 15 -0.20 10.31 -2.20
N ARG A 16 0.37 10.82 -3.30
CA ARG A 16 0.70 10.03 -4.49
C ARG A 16 1.68 8.91 -4.17
N ILE A 17 2.77 9.22 -3.48
CA ILE A 17 3.76 8.22 -3.07
C ILE A 17 3.13 7.21 -2.10
N ALA A 18 2.38 7.66 -1.10
CA ALA A 18 1.72 6.79 -0.13
C ALA A 18 0.72 5.81 -0.80
N SER A 19 -0.01 6.29 -1.79
CA SER A 19 -0.95 5.49 -2.58
C SER A 19 -0.25 4.43 -3.43
N LEU A 20 0.89 4.76 -4.02
CA LEU A 20 1.71 3.80 -4.78
C LEU A 20 2.29 2.73 -3.85
N VAL A 21 2.78 3.13 -2.68
CA VAL A 21 3.29 2.21 -1.65
C VAL A 21 2.18 1.23 -1.21
N LEU A 22 0.96 1.71 -0.98
CA LEU A 22 -0.20 0.86 -0.69
C LEU A 22 -0.51 -0.11 -1.82
N LEU A 23 -0.53 0.36 -3.06
CA LEU A 23 -0.83 -0.48 -4.22
C LEU A 23 0.20 -1.61 -4.33
N PHE A 24 1.48 -1.29 -4.19
CA PHE A 24 2.56 -2.26 -4.27
C PHE A 24 2.49 -3.28 -3.13
N GLY A 25 2.29 -2.80 -1.89
CA GLY A 25 2.10 -3.66 -0.73
C GLY A 25 0.91 -4.61 -0.87
N LEU A 26 -0.21 -4.11 -1.39
CA LEU A 26 -1.42 -4.91 -1.64
C LEU A 26 -1.18 -6.01 -2.66
N VAL A 27 -0.62 -5.67 -3.83
CA VAL A 27 -0.36 -6.65 -4.89
C VAL A 27 0.61 -7.74 -4.40
N LEU A 28 1.66 -7.34 -3.68
CA LEU A 28 2.68 -8.25 -3.20
C LEU A 28 2.16 -9.17 -2.07
N PHE A 29 1.33 -8.63 -1.18
CA PHE A 29 0.68 -9.42 -0.12
C PHE A 29 -0.36 -10.39 -0.68
N CYS A 30 -1.28 -9.90 -1.52
CA CYS A 30 -2.30 -10.73 -2.16
C CYS A 30 -1.69 -11.76 -3.11
N GLY A 31 -0.64 -11.39 -3.84
CA GLY A 31 0.13 -12.29 -4.69
C GLY A 31 0.76 -13.42 -3.87
N ASP A 32 1.35 -13.11 -2.71
CA ASP A 32 1.88 -14.17 -1.83
C ASP A 32 0.80 -15.12 -1.33
N LEU A 33 -0.36 -14.60 -0.92
CA LEU A 33 -1.49 -15.45 -0.52
C LEU A 33 -1.97 -16.35 -1.66
N LEU A 34 -2.06 -15.79 -2.87
CA LEU A 34 -2.45 -16.54 -4.06
C LEU A 34 -1.43 -17.62 -4.40
N ALA A 35 -0.14 -17.32 -4.34
CA ALA A 35 0.90 -18.33 -4.55
C ALA A 35 0.85 -19.44 -3.49
N ARG A 36 0.57 -19.09 -2.24
CA ARG A 36 0.44 -20.09 -1.17
C ARG A 36 -0.76 -21.00 -1.37
N ASP A 37 -1.85 -20.45 -1.89
CA ASP A 37 -3.08 -21.19 -2.15
C ASP A 37 -2.97 -22.09 -3.39
N PHE A 38 -2.43 -21.57 -4.50
CA PHE A 38 -2.39 -22.28 -5.78
C PHE A 38 -1.10 -23.05 -6.04
N LEU A 39 0.05 -22.55 -5.58
CA LEU A 39 1.37 -23.16 -5.78
C LEU A 39 1.88 -23.87 -4.51
N GLY A 40 1.12 -23.84 -3.41
CA GLY A 40 1.51 -24.43 -2.13
C GLY A 40 2.78 -23.83 -1.50
N SER A 41 3.28 -22.73 -2.07
CA SER A 41 4.57 -22.14 -1.73
C SER A 41 4.50 -20.61 -1.74
N ARG A 42 5.46 -19.95 -1.11
CA ARG A 42 5.52 -18.48 -1.06
C ARG A 42 6.00 -17.95 -2.40
N LEU A 43 5.53 -16.77 -2.81
CA LEU A 43 5.94 -16.16 -4.08
C LEU A 43 7.45 -15.84 -4.10
N PHE A 44 7.99 -15.45 -2.95
CA PHE A 44 9.43 -15.39 -2.64
C PHE A 44 9.61 -15.28 -1.11
N PRO A 45 10.82 -15.49 -0.54
CA PRO A 45 11.03 -15.35 0.90
C PRO A 45 10.66 -13.93 1.38
N MET A 46 9.89 -13.81 2.46
CA MET A 46 9.46 -12.54 3.06
C MET A 46 8.49 -11.68 2.23
N SER A 47 7.90 -12.21 1.17
CA SER A 47 6.83 -11.58 0.39
C SER A 47 5.66 -11.07 1.26
N ALA A 48 4.94 -11.93 1.98
CA ALA A 48 3.84 -11.49 2.84
C ALA A 48 4.28 -10.46 3.91
N PRO A 49 5.40 -10.64 4.63
CA PRO A 49 5.93 -9.61 5.54
C PRO A 49 6.18 -8.26 4.86
N ILE A 50 6.86 -8.23 3.70
CA ILE A 50 7.16 -6.98 2.98
C ILE A 50 5.87 -6.33 2.46
N GLY A 51 4.93 -7.12 1.94
CA GLY A 51 3.64 -6.61 1.48
C GLY A 51 2.84 -5.99 2.63
N GLY A 52 2.80 -6.66 3.78
CA GLY A 52 2.15 -6.17 4.99
C GLY A 52 2.79 -4.90 5.55
N THR A 53 4.13 -4.81 5.59
CA THR A 53 4.81 -3.59 6.07
C THR A 53 4.60 -2.41 5.13
N LEU A 54 4.61 -2.63 3.82
CA LEU A 54 4.26 -1.61 2.83
C LEU A 54 2.82 -1.11 3.01
N LEU A 55 1.88 -2.02 3.29
CA LEU A 55 0.49 -1.65 3.58
C LEU A 55 0.40 -0.76 4.83
N ILE A 56 1.05 -1.14 5.92
CA ILE A 56 1.08 -0.35 7.16
C ILE A 56 1.70 1.03 6.91
N ALA A 57 2.89 1.07 6.27
CA ALA A 57 3.60 2.31 6.00
C ALA A 57 2.81 3.26 5.09
N GLY A 58 2.15 2.72 4.07
CA GLY A 58 1.34 3.50 3.15
C GLY A 58 0.10 4.11 3.82
N TRP A 59 -0.59 3.37 4.69
CA TRP A 59 -1.70 3.92 5.50
C TRP A 59 -1.24 5.00 6.49
N LEU A 60 -0.10 4.79 7.15
CA LEU A 60 0.49 5.79 8.05
C LEU A 60 0.87 7.07 7.31
N ALA A 61 1.43 6.94 6.10
CA ALA A 61 1.77 8.10 5.26
C ALA A 61 0.52 8.88 4.80
N ILE A 62 -0.57 8.18 4.44
CA ILE A 62 -1.86 8.82 4.15
C ILE A 62 -2.39 9.56 5.39
N ALA A 63 -2.44 8.90 6.54
CA ALA A 63 -2.92 9.51 7.79
C ALA A 63 -2.08 10.73 8.17
N GLY A 64 -0.74 10.64 8.06
CA GLY A 64 0.18 11.74 8.31
C GLY A 64 -0.05 12.92 7.36
N SER A 65 -0.24 12.66 6.06
CA SER A 65 -0.52 13.72 5.08
C SER A 65 -1.81 14.50 5.40
N ALA A 66 -2.86 13.81 5.87
CA ALA A 66 -4.11 14.43 6.27
C ALA A 66 -3.98 15.29 7.54
N LEU A 67 -3.10 14.89 8.48
CA LEU A 67 -2.82 15.66 9.70
C LEU A 67 -1.95 16.89 9.44
N VAL A 68 -1.01 16.79 8.49
CA VAL A 68 -0.14 17.92 8.09
C VAL A 68 -0.95 18.97 7.32
N LEU A 69 -1.85 18.56 6.42
CA LEU A 69 -2.69 19.48 5.66
C LEU A 69 -3.71 20.23 6.55
N ARG A 70 -4.16 19.62 7.67
CA ARG A 70 -5.02 20.29 8.66
C ARG A 70 -4.28 21.32 9.53
N ARG A 71 -2.94 21.34 9.48
CA ARG A 71 -2.09 22.26 10.24
C ARG A 71 -1.50 23.41 9.40
N ALA A 72 -1.72 23.41 8.09
CA ALA A 72 -1.40 24.52 7.19
C ALA A 72 -2.64 25.40 6.99
#